data_AF-A0A453EH99-F1
#
_entry.id   AF-A0A453EH99-F1
#
_cell.length_a   1.000
_cell.length_b   1.000
_cell.length_c   1.000
_cell.angle_alpha   90.00
_cell.angle_beta   90.00
_cell.angle_gamma   90.00
#
_symmetry.space_group_name_H-M   'P 1'
#
loop_
_entity.id
_entity.type
_entity.pdbx_description
1 polymer ?
#
loop_
_entity_poly.entity_id
_entity_poly.type
_entity_poly.pdbx_seq_one_letter_code
_entity_poly.pdbx_strand_id
1 'polypeptide(L)' 'LILLTHPRTGDQRDALKHIYSLYVEYVVKNPLYAPGSPIKCDLFNKHLDQYVKTLI' A
#
# COMPACT_ATOMS: atom_id res chain seq x y z
N LEU A 1 -0.90 8.45 -3.77
CA LEU A 1 -0.75 7.74 -2.49
C LEU A 1 -0.33 8.75 -1.44
N ILE A 2 -0.90 8.73 -0.24
CA ILE A 2 -0.57 9.66 0.84
C ILE A 2 -0.18 8.81 2.06
N LEU A 3 0.94 9.14 2.70
CA LEU A 3 1.40 8.51 3.94
C LEU A 3 1.59 9.61 4.99
N LEU A 4 0.95 9.47 6.13
CA LEU A 4 1.07 10.39 7.26
C LEU A 4 1.97 9.75 8.32
N THR A 5 3.04 10.45 8.73
CA THR A 5 4.03 9.97 9.70
C THR A 5 4.34 11.03 10.75
N HIS A 6 5.09 10.66 11.80
CA HIS A 6 5.62 11.64 12.74
C HIS A 6 6.59 12.61 12.02
N PRO A 7 6.65 13.91 12.37
CA PRO A 7 7.58 14.87 11.77
C PRO A 7 9.09 14.55 11.90
N ARG A 8 9.44 13.53 12.69
CA ARG A 8 10.82 13.08 12.92
C ARG A 8 11.16 11.84 12.11
N THR A 9 10.17 11.23 11.47
CA THR A 9 10.36 10.12 10.55
C THR A 9 11.10 10.67 9.33
N GLY A 10 12.18 9.99 8.94
CA GLY A 10 12.98 10.36 7.76
C GLY A 10 12.20 10.20 6.44
N ASP A 11 12.89 10.42 5.32
CA ASP A 11 12.28 10.30 3.99
C ASP A 11 11.63 8.93 3.78
N GLN A 12 10.36 8.93 3.34
CA GLN A 12 9.54 7.74 3.12
C GLN A 12 9.30 7.44 1.64
N ARG A 13 10.06 8.04 0.72
CA ARG A 13 9.94 7.77 -0.73
C ARG A 13 9.98 6.29 -1.08
N ASP A 14 10.88 5.52 -0.47
CA ASP A 14 11.00 4.10 -0.78
C ASP A 14 9.84 3.28 -0.20
N ALA A 15 9.32 3.67 0.97
CA ALA A 15 8.09 3.10 1.51
C ALA A 15 6.89 3.37 0.60
N LEU A 16 6.75 4.60 0.10
CA LEU A 16 5.71 4.97 -0.85
C LEU A 16 5.80 4.16 -2.16
N LYS A 17 7.02 3.98 -2.71
CA LYS A 17 7.23 3.13 -3.90
C LYS A 17 6.85 1.68 -3.63
N HIS A 18 7.22 1.14 -2.47
CA HIS A 18 6.88 -0.24 -2.12
C HIS A 18 5.37 -0.45 -1.98
N ILE A 19 4.68 0.47 -1.30
CA ILE A 19 3.21 0.43 -1.17
C ILE A 19 2.54 0.53 -2.56
N TYR A 20 3.08 1.36 -3.46
CA TYR A 20 2.58 1.41 -4.84
C TYR A 20 2.79 0.10 -5.60
N SER A 21 3.93 -0.57 -5.40
CA SER A 21 4.19 -1.89 -5.97
C SER A 21 3.15 -2.91 -5.52
N LEU A 22 2.85 -2.96 -4.21
CA LEU A 22 1.81 -3.83 -3.65
C LEU A 22 0.43 -3.52 -4.25
N TYR A 23 0.11 -2.25 -4.44
CA TYR A 23 -1.14 -1.84 -5.10
C TYR A 23 -1.22 -2.35 -6.53
N VAL A 24 -0.15 -2.21 -7.32
CA VAL A 24 -0.12 -2.73 -8.70
C VAL A 24 -0.30 -4.25 -8.71
N GLU A 25 0.36 -4.96 -7.81
CA GLU A 25 0.35 -6.41 -7.77
C GLU A 25 -1.00 -7.02 -7.35
N TYR A 26 -1.63 -6.48 -6.31
CA TYR A 26 -2.86 -7.06 -5.75
C TYR A 26 -4.15 -6.40 -6.25
N VAL A 27 -4.08 -5.17 -6.78
CA VAL A 27 -5.26 -4.40 -7.20
C VAL A 27 -5.30 -4.22 -8.70
N VAL A 28 -4.27 -3.64 -9.30
CA VAL A 28 -4.28 -3.32 -10.75
C VAL A 28 -4.29 -4.60 -11.60
N LYS A 29 -3.51 -5.61 -11.20
CA LYS A 29 -3.48 -6.91 -11.89
C LYS A 29 -4.68 -7.80 -11.58
N ASN A 30 -5.54 -7.44 -10.62
CA ASN A 30 -6.68 -8.26 -10.25
C ASN A 30 -7.82 -8.03 -11.27
N PRO A 31 -8.18 -9.03 -12.09
CA PRO A 31 -9.21 -8.86 -13.12
C PRO A 31 -10.61 -8.62 -12.54
N LEU A 32 -10.82 -8.92 -11.25
CA LEU A 32 -12.08 -8.67 -10.54
C LEU A 32 -12.17 -7.24 -9.99
N TYR A 33 -11.10 -6.46 -10.08
CA TYR A 33 -11.08 -5.08 -9.60
C TYR A 33 -11.62 -4.12 -10.65
N ALA A 34 -12.65 -3.36 -10.29
CA ALA A 34 -13.16 -2.27 -11.11
C ALA A 34 -12.55 -0.93 -10.66
N PRO A 35 -11.87 -0.16 -11.53
CA PRO A 35 -11.38 1.17 -11.19
C PRO A 35 -12.50 2.07 -10.66
N GLY A 36 -12.24 2.79 -9.56
CA GLY A 36 -13.23 3.64 -8.89
C GLY A 36 -14.08 2.92 -7.84
N SER A 37 -14.03 1.59 -7.76
CA SER A 37 -14.57 0.83 -6.64
C SER A 37 -13.58 0.78 -5.47
N PRO A 38 -14.05 0.66 -4.21
CA PRO A 38 -13.17 0.48 -3.07
C PRO A 38 -12.36 -0.81 -3.18
N ILE A 39 -11.12 -0.79 -2.70
CA ILE A 39 -10.23 -1.95 -2.69
C ILE A 39 -10.71 -2.95 -1.64
N LYS A 40 -11.16 -4.13 -2.09
CA LYS A 40 -11.66 -5.23 -1.23
C LYS A 40 -10.72 -6.43 -1.14
N CYS A 41 -9.52 -6.33 -1.70
CA CYS A 41 -8.58 -7.44 -1.72
C CYS A 41 -7.97 -7.66 -0.33
N ASP A 42 -8.34 -8.73 0.36
CA ASP A 42 -7.82 -9.05 1.70
C ASP A 42 -6.32 -9.32 1.69
N LEU A 43 -5.79 -9.92 0.62
CA LEU A 43 -4.35 -10.14 0.47
C LEU A 43 -3.59 -8.81 0.39
N PHE A 44 -4.11 -7.81 -0.32
CA PHE A 44 -3.52 -6.47 -0.34
C PHE A 44 -3.46 -5.88 1.08
N ASN A 45 -4.58 -5.92 1.80
CA ASN A 45 -4.67 -5.38 3.16
C ASN A 45 -3.69 -6.06 4.11
N LYS A 46 -3.57 -7.40 4.04
CA LYS A 46 -2.67 -8.18 4.88
C LYS A 46 -1.20 -7.83 4.64
N HIS A 47 -0.76 -7.77 3.37
CA HIS A 47 0.63 -7.47 3.06
C HIS A 47 0.98 -6.01 3.35
N LEU A 48 0.04 -5.08 3.10
CA LEU A 48 0.21 -3.68 3.47
C LEU A 48 0.36 -3.52 4.99
N ASP A 49 -0.49 -4.16 5.79
CA ASP A 49 -0.41 -4.11 7.25
C ASP A 49 0.90 -4.71 7.78
N GLN A 50 1.33 -5.85 7.22
CA GLN A 50 2.62 -6.44 7.55
C GLN A 50 3.78 -5.50 7.22
N TYR A 51 3.76 -4.84 6.06
CA TYR A 51 4.80 -3.91 5.67
C TYR A 51 4.82 -2.66 6.54
N VAL A 52 3.67 -2.04 6.80
CA VAL A 52 3.62 -0.83 7.64
C VAL A 52 4.13 -1.10 9.05
N LYS A 53 3.88 -2.29 9.60
CA LYS A 53 4.42 -2.72 10.90
C LYS A 53 5.94 -2.81 10.97
N THR A 54 6.65 -2.96 9.84
CA THR A 54 8.13 -2.96 9.83
C THR A 54 8.73 -1.56 9.73
N LEU A 55 7.92 -0.55 9.40
CA LEU A 55 8.34 0.86 9.33
C LEU A 55 8.29 1.58 10.69
N ILE A 56 7.74 0.92 11.71
CA ILE A 56 7.52 1.46 13.07
C ILE A 56 8.60 0.99 14.02
#